data_AF-A0A957Z6U5-F1
#
_entry.id   AF-A0A957Z6U5-F1
#
_cell.length_a   1.000
_cell.length_b   1.000
_cell.length_c   1.000
_cell.angle_alpha   90.00
_cell.angle_beta   90.00
_cell.angle_gamma   90.00
#
_symmetry.space_group_name_H-M   'P 1'
#
loop_
_entity.id
_entity.type
_entity.pdbx_description
1 polymer ?
#
loop_
_entity_poly.entity_id
_entity_poly.type
_entity_poly.pdbx_seq_one_letter_code
_entity_poly.pdbx_strand_id
1 'polypeptide(L)' 'FQNRERLLPRKPNGYYSEYTVFTPGENDRGARRIIGGDEGERYYTDDHYASFYWIWIP' A
#
# COMPACT_ATOMS: atom_id res chain seq x y z
N PHE A 1 6.82 1.11 3.94
CA PHE A 1 6.84 0.21 2.78
C PHE A 1 8.11 0.45 1.98
N GLN A 2 8.86 -0.61 1.62
CA GLN A 2 10.18 -0.46 0.97
C GLN A 2 10.16 -0.58 -0.56
N ASN A 3 9.03 -0.99 -1.17
CA ASN A 3 8.92 -1.18 -2.62
C ASN A 3 10.06 -2.02 -3.23
N ARG A 4 10.40 -3.17 -2.61
CA ARG A 4 11.58 -3.98 -2.99
C ARG A 4 11.40 -4.63 -4.37
N GLU A 5 10.17 -5.04 -4.66
CA GLU A 5 9.70 -5.65 -5.89
C GLU A 5 9.53 -4.60 -7.01
N ARG A 6 9.60 -3.30 -6.67
CA ARG A 6 9.55 -2.16 -7.59
C ARG A 6 8.27 -2.10 -8.43
N LEU A 7 7.14 -2.47 -7.82
CA LEU A 7 5.82 -2.40 -8.44
C LEU A 7 5.23 -0.98 -8.42
N LEU A 8 5.68 -0.14 -7.49
CA LEU A 8 5.41 1.31 -7.48
C LEU A 8 6.60 2.07 -8.09
N PRO A 9 6.44 3.36 -8.47
CA PRO A 9 7.56 4.21 -8.89
C PRO A 9 8.74 4.17 -7.91
N ARG A 10 9.97 4.27 -8.43
CA ARG A 10 11.18 4.24 -7.59
C ARG A 10 11.34 5.59 -6.88
N LYS A 11 11.37 5.57 -5.56
CA LYS A 11 11.54 6.74 -4.68
C LYS A 11 12.59 6.44 -3.59
N PRO A 12 13.13 7.46 -2.89
CA PRO A 12 14.08 7.25 -1.80
C PRO A 12 13.53 6.36 -0.67
N ASN A 13 14.42 5.77 0.13
CA ASN A 13 14.03 5.01 1.31
C ASN A 13 13.20 5.89 2.26
N GLY A 14 12.11 5.34 2.79
CA GLY A 14 11.19 6.04 3.70
C GLY A 14 10.04 6.77 3.02
N TYR A 15 10.08 6.97 1.69
CA TYR A 15 9.05 7.71 0.95
C TYR A 15 7.64 7.09 1.02
N TYR A 16 7.56 5.77 1.16
CA TYR A 16 6.28 5.05 1.20
C TYR A 16 5.97 4.55 2.61
N SER A 17 4.77 4.85 3.09
CA SER A 17 4.20 4.35 4.35
C SER A 17 3.11 3.30 4.10
N GLU A 18 3.05 2.29 4.96
CA GLU A 18 2.07 1.18 4.89
C GLU A 18 0.97 1.40 5.93
N TYR A 19 -0.28 1.16 5.53
CA TYR A 19 -1.45 1.21 6.41
C TYR A 19 -2.30 -0.04 6.23
N THR A 20 -2.75 -0.63 7.34
CA THR A 20 -3.65 -1.79 7.32
C THR A 20 -5.06 -1.35 6.93
N VAL A 21 -5.67 -2.04 5.97
CA VAL A 21 -7.10 -1.95 5.72
C VAL A 21 -7.75 -3.16 6.39
N PHE A 22 -8.68 -2.92 7.31
CA PHE A 22 -9.36 -3.98 8.03
C PHE A 22 -10.17 -4.89 7.08
N THR A 23 -10.01 -6.20 7.21
CA THR A 23 -10.89 -7.18 6.57
C THR A 23 -11.84 -7.75 7.61
N PRO A 24 -13.16 -7.55 7.46
CA PRO A 24 -14.14 -8.15 8.36
C PRO A 24 -14.02 -9.67 8.43
N GLY A 25 -13.97 -10.22 9.64
CA GLY A 25 -13.91 -11.66 9.87
C GLY A 25 -12.50 -12.27 9.88
N GLU A 26 -11.47 -11.50 9.56
CA GLU A 26 -10.08 -11.95 9.73
C GLU A 26 -9.60 -11.70 11.16
N ASN A 27 -8.85 -12.66 11.73
CA ASN A 27 -8.26 -12.57 13.06
C ASN A 27 -6.84 -11.97 13.05
N ASP A 28 -6.31 -11.70 11.86
CA ASP A 28 -5.02 -11.07 11.64
C ASP A 28 -5.18 -9.76 10.86
N ARG A 29 -4.07 -9.21 10.35
CA ARG A 29 -4.08 -7.95 9.60
C ARG A 29 -4.65 -8.09 8.19
N GLY A 30 -4.87 -9.30 7.70
CA GLY A 30 -5.29 -9.56 6.34
C GLY A 30 -4.26 -9.21 5.27
N ALA A 31 -4.68 -9.34 4.02
CA ALA A 31 -3.89 -8.99 2.84
C ALA A 31 -3.99 -7.50 2.45
N ARG A 32 -5.05 -6.80 2.88
CA ARG A 32 -5.42 -5.49 2.34
C ARG A 32 -4.60 -4.34 2.95
N ARG A 33 -4.06 -3.47 2.11
CA ARG A 33 -3.25 -2.32 2.54
C ARG A 33 -3.51 -1.07 1.70
N ILE A 34 -3.29 0.09 2.30
CA ILE A 34 -3.02 1.33 1.58
C ILE A 34 -1.53 1.65 1.71
N ILE A 35 -0.89 2.01 0.60
CA ILE A 35 0.45 2.57 0.58
C ILE A 35 0.33 4.06 0.28
N GLY A 36 0.78 4.90 1.21
CA GLY A 36 0.85 6.34 1.05
C GLY A 36 2.24 6.79 0.62
N GLY A 37 2.32 7.64 -0.41
CA GLY A 37 3.52 8.42 -0.74
C GLY A 37 3.52 9.77 -0.03
N ASP A 38 4.71 10.31 0.21
CA ASP A 38 4.90 11.61 0.87
C ASP A 38 4.35 12.79 0.06
N GLU A 39 4.19 12.64 -1.26
CA GLU A 39 3.63 13.67 -2.15
C GLU A 39 2.12 13.49 -2.37
N GLY A 40 1.47 12.66 -1.54
CA GLY A 40 0.03 12.48 -1.53
C GLY A 40 -0.48 11.32 -2.38
N GLU A 41 0.40 10.54 -3.02
CA GLU A 41 -0.02 9.34 -3.73
C GLU A 41 -0.65 8.33 -2.76
N ARG A 42 -1.62 7.59 -3.27
CA ARG A 42 -2.28 6.51 -2.55
C ARG A 42 -2.43 5.32 -3.50
N TYR A 43 -1.98 4.17 -3.03
CA TYR A 43 -2.13 2.90 -3.72
C TYR A 43 -2.84 1.91 -2.81
N TYR A 44 -3.73 1.11 -3.37
CA TYR A 44 -4.40 0.02 -2.67
C TYR A 44 -3.87 -1.32 -3.19
N THR A 45 -3.71 -2.29 -2.29
CA THR A 45 -3.46 -3.70 -2.60
C THR A 45 -4.43 -4.54 -1.77
N ASP A 46 -5.05 -5.53 -2.39
CA ASP A 46 -5.89 -6.53 -1.75
C ASP A 46 -5.26 -7.94 -1.73
N ASP A 47 -4.05 -8.06 -2.25
CA ASP A 47 -3.34 -9.32 -2.49
C ASP A 47 -1.95 -9.35 -1.82
N HIS A 48 -1.79 -8.58 -0.74
CA HIS A 48 -0.58 -8.54 0.07
C HIS A 48 0.68 -8.18 -0.76
N TYR A 49 0.60 -7.05 -1.45
CA TYR A 49 1.67 -6.43 -2.25
C TYR A 49 1.99 -7.10 -3.59
N ALA A 50 1.16 -8.03 -4.07
CA ALA A 50 1.37 -8.67 -5.37
C ALA A 50 0.92 -7.76 -6.54
N SER A 51 -0.08 -6.90 -6.33
CA SER A 51 -0.51 -5.87 -7.27
C SER A 51 -1.00 -4.61 -6.57
N PHE A 52 -1.07 -3.50 -7.32
CA PHE A 52 -1.47 -2.20 -6.79
C PHE A 52 -2.44 -1.48 -7.72
N TYR A 53 -3.44 -0.84 -7.12
CA TYR A 53 -4.36 0.09 -7.78
C TYR A 53 -4.06 1.50 -7.30
N TRP A 54 -3.92 2.46 -8.22
CA TRP A 54 -3.92 3.87 -7.83
C TRP A 54 -5.33 4.25 -7.37
N ILE A 55 -5.42 4.91 -6.21
CA ILE A 55 -6.69 5.38 -5.67
C ILE A 55 -6.63 6.89 -5.48
N TRP A 56 -7.71 7.55 -5.88
CA TRP A 56 -7.92 8.95 -5.55
C TRP A 56 -8.76 9.02 -4.27
N ILE A 57 -8.29 9.81 -3.31
CA ILE A 57 -9.04 10.14 -2.11
C ILE A 57 -9.24 11.67 -2.15
N PRO A 58 -10.50 12.16 -2.19
CA PRO A 58 -10.80 13.58 -2.17
C PRO A 58 -10.30 14.30 -0.91
#